data_AF-A0A0D0SL58-F1
#
_entry.id   AF-A0A0D0SL58-F1
#
_cell.length_a   1.000
_cell.length_b   1.000
_cell.length_c   1.000
_cell.angle_alpha   90.00
_cell.angle_beta   90.00
_cell.angle_gamma   90.00
#
_symmetry.space_group_name_H-M   'P 1'
#
loop_
_entity.id
_entity.type
_entity.pdbx_description
1 polymer ?
#
loop_
_entity_poly.entity_id
_entity_poly.type
_entity_poly.pdbx_seq_one_letter_code
_entity_poly.pdbx_strand_id
1 'polypeptide(L)'
;MKLLKKRNIDWIFLIIGLLLLSMEIAKQYYLFFVYFDRHYNVWYFPFQLCSIPMYLCIVRFFLNERNYMKKECIDTFLQDFTLLGGIGALAVPDGFIYPNHMFLTLHGYLWHVILILISVLMFYYRLADSSMRGFLKSLVVFLPSTVLAEVINVVLHPFGDCDMFYISPYHLSTQPILHWIDGQIGRTLGILFYVILMFLEHI
;
A
#
# COMPACT_ATOMS: atom_id res chain seq x y z
N MET A 1 23.81 21.68 -9.14
CA MET A 1 22.99 20.55 -8.62
C MET A 1 23.48 19.28 -9.29
N LYS A 2 24.28 18.44 -8.60
CA LYS A 2 24.84 17.21 -9.19
C LYS A 2 23.67 16.25 -9.47
N LEU A 3 23.39 15.98 -10.75
CA LEU A 3 22.51 14.90 -11.18
C LEU A 3 23.01 13.60 -10.55
N LEU A 4 22.30 13.08 -9.55
CA LEU A 4 22.57 11.74 -9.04
C LEU A 4 22.50 10.78 -10.22
N LYS A 5 23.54 9.98 -10.41
CA LYS A 5 23.55 8.96 -11.45
C LYS A 5 22.34 8.05 -11.23
N LYS A 6 21.62 7.68 -12.29
CA LYS A 6 20.42 6.79 -12.24
C LYS A 6 20.60 5.58 -11.31
N ARG A 7 21.80 5.00 -11.28
CA ARG A 7 22.18 3.90 -10.38
C ARG A 7 22.08 4.26 -8.89
N ASN A 8 22.40 5.48 -8.47
CA ASN A 8 22.30 5.92 -7.08
C ASN A 8 20.83 6.04 -6.64
N ILE A 9 19.95 6.44 -7.55
CA ILE A 9 18.51 6.53 -7.28
C ILE A 9 17.92 5.14 -7.05
N ASP A 10 18.32 4.15 -7.86
CA ASP A 10 17.87 2.77 -7.68
C ASP A 10 18.26 2.20 -6.31
N TRP A 11 19.47 2.49 -5.83
CA TRP A 11 19.90 2.10 -4.49
C TRP A 11 19.10 2.76 -3.37
N ILE A 12 18.71 4.03 -3.53
CA ILE A 12 17.87 4.73 -2.53
C ILE A 12 16.55 3.97 -2.35
N PHE A 13 15.86 3.66 -3.44
CA PHE A 13 14.59 2.93 -3.35
C PHE A 13 14.77 1.50 -2.85
N LEU A 14 15.86 0.82 -3.20
CA LEU A 14 16.15 -0.49 -2.62
C LEU A 14 16.31 -0.42 -1.09
N ILE A 15 17.09 0.56 -0.59
CA ILE A 15 17.31 0.75 0.84
C ILE A 15 15.98 1.04 1.56
N ILE A 16 15.14 1.91 0.98
CA ILE A 16 13.82 2.19 1.53
C ILE A 16 12.94 0.94 1.53
N GLY A 17 12.93 0.16 0.46
CA GLY A 17 12.18 -1.10 0.38
C GLY A 17 12.63 -2.12 1.41
N LEU A 18 13.94 -2.27 1.62
CA LEU A 18 14.51 -3.14 2.66
C LEU A 18 14.25 -2.63 4.08
N LEU A 19 14.22 -1.31 4.28
CA LEU A 19 13.81 -0.70 5.54
C LEU A 19 12.35 -1.04 5.86
N LEU A 20 11.44 -0.82 4.90
CA LEU A 20 10.02 -1.19 5.04
C LEU A 20 9.86 -2.69 5.30
N LEU A 21 10.59 -3.55 4.59
CA LEU A 21 10.57 -4.99 4.85
C LEU A 21 11.02 -5.35 6.27
N SER A 22 12.07 -4.71 6.75
CA SER A 22 12.56 -4.92 8.12
C SER A 22 11.53 -4.44 9.15
N MET A 23 10.90 -3.28 8.91
CA MET A 23 9.83 -2.76 9.74
C MET A 23 8.62 -3.71 9.75
N GLU A 24 8.23 -4.26 8.60
CA GLU A 24 7.11 -5.20 8.47
C GLU A 24 7.40 -6.49 9.25
N ILE A 25 8.59 -7.06 9.12
CA ILE A 25 9.02 -8.23 9.90
C ILE A 25 8.95 -7.93 11.40
N ALA A 26 9.45 -6.76 11.83
CA ALA A 26 9.39 -6.36 13.24
C ALA A 26 7.94 -6.20 13.74
N LYS A 27 7.04 -5.63 12.92
CA LYS A 27 5.61 -5.54 13.19
C LYS A 27 4.99 -6.93 13.36
N GLN A 28 5.21 -7.84 12.41
CA GLN A 28 4.68 -9.21 12.44
C GLN A 28 5.18 -9.97 13.67
N TYR A 29 6.46 -9.83 14.02
CA TYR A 29 7.04 -10.43 15.22
C TYR A 29 6.34 -9.91 16.49
N TYR A 30 6.18 -8.60 16.61
CA TYR A 30 5.51 -7.99 17.76
C TYR A 30 4.05 -8.41 17.86
N LEU A 31 3.30 -8.40 16.76
CA LEU A 31 1.91 -8.83 16.71
C LEU A 31 1.77 -10.28 17.18
N PHE A 32 2.60 -11.17 16.64
CA PHE A 32 2.53 -12.59 16.99
C PHE A 32 2.95 -12.86 18.44
N PHE A 33 4.10 -12.38 18.89
CA PHE A 33 4.63 -12.77 20.21
C PHE A 33 4.11 -11.93 21.38
N VAL A 34 3.71 -10.67 21.15
CA VAL A 34 3.36 -9.72 22.22
C VAL A 34 1.87 -9.41 22.23
N TYR A 35 1.26 -9.16 21.06
CA TYR A 35 -0.12 -8.68 21.01
C TYR A 35 -1.15 -9.82 20.99
N PHE A 36 -0.92 -10.89 20.22
CA PHE A 36 -1.86 -11.99 20.02
C PHE A 36 -1.45 -13.32 20.69
N ASP A 37 -0.50 -13.29 21.62
CA ASP A 37 -0.06 -14.48 22.38
C ASP A 37 0.18 -15.73 21.51
N ARG A 38 0.96 -15.57 20.43
CA ARG A 38 1.34 -16.61 19.46
C ARG A 38 0.20 -17.13 18.60
N HIS A 39 -0.89 -16.38 18.47
CA HIS A 39 -1.91 -16.60 17.47
C HIS A 39 -1.73 -15.63 16.31
N TYR A 40 -1.65 -16.15 15.09
CA TYR A 40 -1.54 -15.29 13.92
C TYR A 40 -2.91 -14.70 13.55
N ASN A 41 -2.99 -13.37 13.44
CA ASN A 41 -4.19 -12.68 13.00
C ASN A 41 -4.03 -12.28 11.51
N VAL A 42 -4.83 -12.88 10.65
CA VAL A 42 -4.80 -12.70 9.19
C VAL A 42 -5.19 -11.29 8.73
N TRP A 43 -5.80 -10.49 9.61
CA TRP A 43 -6.02 -9.05 9.39
C TRP A 43 -4.71 -8.31 9.05
N TYR A 44 -3.62 -8.74 9.68
CA TYR A 44 -2.31 -8.12 9.57
C TYR A 44 -1.46 -8.71 8.45
N PHE A 45 -2.03 -9.59 7.61
CA PHE A 45 -1.31 -10.14 6.48
C PHE A 45 -0.70 -9.01 5.64
N PRO A 46 0.58 -9.06 5.23
CA PRO A 46 1.32 -7.90 4.71
C PRO A 46 0.97 -7.57 3.25
N PHE A 47 -0.30 -7.54 2.88
CA PHE A 47 -0.77 -7.28 1.52
C PHE A 47 -1.85 -6.19 1.44
N GLN A 48 -1.78 -5.21 2.34
CA GLN A 48 -2.56 -3.98 2.24
C GLN A 48 -2.02 -3.05 1.14
N LEU A 49 -2.82 -2.09 0.67
CA LEU A 49 -2.38 -1.13 -0.34
C LEU A 49 -1.12 -0.37 0.10
N CYS A 50 -1.03 -0.05 1.40
CA CYS A 50 0.13 0.59 2.01
C CYS A 50 1.36 -0.33 2.16
N SER A 51 1.22 -1.65 2.03
CA SER A 51 2.36 -2.58 2.04
C SER A 51 2.96 -2.82 0.66
N ILE A 52 2.19 -2.64 -0.42
CA ILE A 52 2.66 -2.80 -1.81
C ILE A 52 3.96 -2.02 -2.13
N PRO A 53 4.14 -0.76 -1.69
CA PRO A 53 5.33 0.02 -2.00
C PRO A 53 6.63 -0.64 -1.53
N MET A 54 6.60 -1.40 -0.42
CA MET A 54 7.75 -2.18 0.07
C MET A 54 8.26 -3.15 -0.99
N TYR A 55 7.37 -3.96 -1.57
CA TYR A 55 7.71 -4.93 -2.60
C TYR A 55 8.15 -4.23 -3.88
N LEU A 56 7.42 -3.20 -4.31
CA LEU A 56 7.70 -2.50 -5.56
C LEU A 56 9.04 -1.76 -5.53
N CYS A 57 9.41 -1.13 -4.41
CA CYS A 57 10.72 -0.53 -4.22
C CYS A 57 11.87 -1.52 -4.44
N ILE A 58 11.72 -2.76 -3.93
CA ILE A 58 12.71 -3.83 -4.12
C ILE A 58 12.70 -4.32 -5.58
N VAL A 59 11.53 -4.60 -6.14
CA VAL A 59 11.40 -5.08 -7.54
C VAL A 59 11.96 -4.06 -8.52
N ARG A 60 11.69 -2.77 -8.31
CA ARG A 60 12.15 -1.64 -9.13
C ARG A 60 13.68 -1.65 -9.31
N PHE A 61 14.43 -2.03 -8.28
CA PHE A 61 15.90 -2.09 -8.33
C PHE A 61 16.40 -3.09 -9.38
N PHE A 62 15.71 -4.22 -9.55
CA PHE A 62 16.08 -5.25 -10.51
C PHE A 62 15.66 -4.93 -11.95
N LEU A 63 14.85 -3.89 -12.16
CA LEU A 63 14.44 -3.46 -13.49
C LEU A 63 15.50 -2.58 -14.15
N ASN A 64 15.98 -3.04 -15.30
CA ASN A 64 16.95 -2.35 -16.14
C ASN A 64 16.29 -1.63 -17.32
N GLU A 65 17.10 -1.05 -18.21
CA GLU A 65 16.62 -0.27 -19.36
C GLU A 65 15.71 -1.06 -20.31
N ARG A 66 15.87 -2.38 -20.41
CA ARG A 66 15.00 -3.25 -21.23
C ARG A 66 13.59 -3.34 -20.67
N ASN A 67 13.40 -3.00 -19.40
CA ASN A 67 12.12 -3.02 -18.71
C ASN A 67 11.64 -1.60 -18.38
N TYR A 68 12.09 -0.59 -19.11
CA TYR A 68 11.75 0.82 -18.88
C TYR A 68 10.24 1.03 -18.66
N MET A 69 9.39 0.47 -19.53
CA MET A 69 7.93 0.62 -19.42
C MET A 69 7.39 0.05 -18.10
N LYS A 70 7.89 -1.10 -17.65
CA LYS A 70 7.48 -1.69 -16.37
C LYS A 70 7.94 -0.85 -15.18
N LYS A 71 9.16 -0.31 -15.29
CA LYS A 71 9.74 0.57 -14.28
C LYS A 71 8.96 1.88 -14.17
N GLU A 72 8.61 2.49 -15.29
CA GLU A 72 7.75 3.69 -15.34
C GLU A 72 6.37 3.42 -14.72
N CYS A 73 5.72 2.28 -15.01
CA CYS A 73 4.44 1.93 -14.39
C CYS A 73 4.55 1.78 -12.86
N ILE A 74 5.63 1.16 -12.38
CA ILE A 74 5.92 1.04 -10.95
C ILE A 74 6.21 2.41 -10.33
N ASP A 75 6.97 3.26 -11.02
CA ASP A 75 7.33 4.59 -10.52
C ASP A 75 6.10 5.49 -10.42
N THR A 76 5.19 5.45 -11.40
CA THR A 76 3.89 6.12 -11.32
C THR A 76 3.00 5.54 -10.23
N PHE A 77 2.93 4.21 -10.07
CA PHE A 77 2.19 3.60 -8.96
C PHE A 77 2.75 4.08 -7.61
N LEU A 78 4.08 4.07 -7.47
CA LEU A 78 4.78 4.47 -6.27
C LEU A 78 4.61 5.96 -5.97
N GLN A 79 4.39 6.80 -6.98
CA GLN A 79 4.04 8.19 -6.78
C GLN A 79 2.59 8.34 -6.30
N ASP A 80 1.63 7.78 -7.04
CA ASP A 80 0.22 8.13 -6.88
C ASP A 80 -0.45 7.31 -5.76
N PHE A 81 -0.52 5.98 -5.91
CA PHE A 81 -1.22 5.10 -4.96
C PHE A 81 -0.54 5.06 -3.58
N THR A 82 0.79 5.14 -3.54
CA THR A 82 1.52 5.23 -2.27
C THR A 82 1.23 6.55 -1.54
N LEU A 83 1.08 7.66 -2.28
CA LEU A 83 0.80 8.96 -1.68
C LEU A 83 -0.59 8.97 -1.09
N LEU A 84 -1.56 8.52 -1.87
CA LEU A 84 -2.94 8.36 -1.42
C LEU A 84 -2.99 7.45 -0.19
N GLY A 85 -2.41 6.25 -0.24
CA GLY A 85 -2.42 5.32 0.89
C GLY A 85 -1.76 5.91 2.13
N GLY A 86 -0.65 6.63 1.96
CA GLY A 86 0.04 7.35 3.03
C GLY A 86 -0.81 8.44 3.69
N ILE A 87 -1.39 9.33 2.87
CA ILE A 87 -2.21 10.45 3.35
C ILE A 87 -3.53 9.95 3.93
N GLY A 88 -4.23 9.04 3.23
CA GLY A 88 -5.53 8.52 3.66
C GLY A 88 -5.46 7.84 5.02
N ALA A 89 -4.43 7.02 5.25
CA ALA A 89 -4.20 6.39 6.54
C ALA A 89 -3.87 7.41 7.65
N LEU A 90 -3.08 8.45 7.37
CA LEU A 90 -2.80 9.50 8.36
C LEU A 90 -4.02 10.39 8.65
N ALA A 91 -4.92 10.55 7.68
CA ALA A 91 -6.18 11.28 7.85
C ALA A 91 -7.18 10.52 8.74
N VAL A 92 -7.15 9.19 8.70
CA VAL A 92 -7.97 8.30 9.54
C VAL A 92 -7.06 7.31 10.28
N PRO A 93 -6.36 7.75 11.34
CA PRO A 93 -5.30 6.98 11.98
C PRO A 93 -5.80 5.84 12.88
N ASP A 94 -7.11 5.73 13.10
CA ASP A 94 -7.73 4.75 14.01
C ASP A 94 -7.31 3.31 13.68
N GLY A 95 -7.03 3.00 12.40
CA GLY A 95 -6.59 1.68 11.96
C GLY A 95 -5.21 1.25 12.47
N PHE A 96 -4.40 2.15 13.02
CA PHE A 96 -3.07 1.83 13.57
C PHE A 96 -2.74 2.51 14.90
N ILE A 97 -3.74 3.06 15.61
CA ILE A 97 -3.57 3.50 16.99
C ILE A 97 -3.85 2.33 17.92
N TYR A 98 -2.81 1.85 18.62
CA TYR A 98 -2.92 0.77 19.60
C TYR A 98 -2.70 1.31 21.01
N PRO A 99 -3.78 1.43 21.84
CA PRO A 99 -3.64 1.78 23.24
C PRO A 99 -2.67 0.81 23.94
N ASN A 100 -1.75 1.36 24.75
CA ASN A 100 -0.72 0.60 25.48
C ASN A 100 0.33 -0.17 24.63
N HIS A 101 0.28 -0.07 23.29
CA HIS A 101 1.28 -0.67 22.40
C HIS A 101 1.94 0.39 21.52
N MET A 102 2.75 1.25 22.15
CA MET A 102 3.44 2.36 21.48
C MET A 102 4.26 1.94 20.26
N PHE A 103 4.85 0.74 20.28
CA PHE A 103 5.62 0.23 19.15
C PHE A 103 4.78 0.13 17.88
N LEU A 104 3.56 -0.44 17.95
CA LEU A 104 2.68 -0.60 16.79
C LEU A 104 2.17 0.76 16.30
N THR A 105 1.81 1.65 17.23
CA THR A 105 1.37 3.01 16.91
C THR A 105 2.47 3.80 16.19
N LEU A 106 3.68 3.82 16.75
CA LEU A 106 4.82 4.52 16.15
C LEU A 106 5.22 3.89 14.82
N HIS A 107 5.21 2.56 14.72
CA HIS A 107 5.43 1.85 13.46
C HIS A 107 4.43 2.33 12.40
N GLY A 108 3.15 2.39 12.71
CA GLY A 108 2.10 2.85 11.79
C GLY A 108 2.36 4.25 11.27
N TYR A 109 2.66 5.21 12.16
CA TYR A 109 2.99 6.58 11.75
C TYR A 109 4.26 6.65 10.88
N LEU A 110 5.34 5.99 11.31
CA LEU A 110 6.61 6.00 10.56
C LEU A 110 6.45 5.36 9.19
N TRP A 111 5.70 4.25 9.10
CA TRP A 111 5.40 3.56 7.85
C TRP A 111 4.79 4.53 6.83
N HIS A 112 3.71 5.20 7.20
CA HIS A 112 2.97 6.07 6.29
C HIS A 112 3.71 7.37 5.96
N VAL A 113 4.53 7.89 6.88
CA VAL A 113 5.45 9.00 6.58
C VAL A 113 6.49 8.56 5.53
N ILE A 114 7.07 7.36 5.64
CA ILE A 114 8.00 6.82 4.64
C ILE A 114 7.31 6.66 3.28
N LEU A 115 6.04 6.22 3.26
CA LEU A 115 5.26 6.15 2.02
C LEU A 115 5.14 7.51 1.33
N ILE A 116 4.75 8.56 2.07
CA ILE A 116 4.69 9.92 1.52
C ILE A 116 6.07 10.36 1.00
N LEU A 117 7.14 10.04 1.72
CA LEU A 117 8.51 10.35 1.27
C LEU A 117 8.87 9.62 -0.03
N ILE A 118 8.46 8.36 -0.22
CA ILE A 118 8.66 7.63 -1.49
C ILE A 118 8.00 8.41 -2.63
N SER A 119 6.75 8.80 -2.47
CA SER A 119 6.01 9.55 -3.50
C SER A 119 6.64 10.90 -3.83
N VAL A 120 7.06 11.64 -2.80
CA VAL A 120 7.75 12.93 -2.97
C VAL A 120 9.08 12.74 -3.68
N LEU A 121 9.83 11.68 -3.38
CA LEU A 121 11.09 11.36 -4.07
C LEU A 121 10.85 10.98 -5.54
N MET A 122 9.81 10.20 -5.84
CA MET A 122 9.42 9.87 -7.22
C MET A 122 9.14 11.14 -8.04
N PHE A 123 8.37 12.06 -7.46
CA PHE A 123 8.06 13.35 -8.06
C PHE A 123 9.32 14.23 -8.22
N TYR A 124 10.12 14.38 -7.17
CA TYR A 124 11.31 15.24 -7.15
C TYR A 124 12.35 14.80 -8.19
N TYR A 125 12.60 13.50 -8.33
CA TYR A 125 13.52 12.95 -9.31
C TYR A 125 12.90 12.78 -10.71
N ARG A 126 11.62 13.12 -10.89
CA ARG A 126 10.86 13.00 -12.15
C ARG A 126 10.94 11.60 -12.74
N LEU A 127 10.68 10.59 -11.90
CA LEU A 127 10.77 9.17 -12.26
C LEU A 127 9.45 8.62 -12.80
N ALA A 128 8.33 9.16 -12.32
CA ALA A 128 7.00 8.80 -12.75
C ALA A 128 6.54 9.58 -13.98
N ASP A 129 5.65 8.97 -14.75
CA ASP A 129 4.79 9.67 -15.72
C ASP A 129 3.57 10.21 -14.97
N SER A 130 3.62 11.50 -14.59
CA SER A 130 2.55 12.17 -13.83
C SER A 130 1.35 12.58 -14.69
N SER A 131 1.28 12.16 -15.94
CA SER A 131 0.10 12.40 -16.78
C SER A 131 -1.00 11.37 -16.49
N MET A 132 -2.24 11.70 -16.87
CA MET A 132 -3.35 10.74 -16.85
C MET A 132 -3.02 9.44 -17.60
N ARG A 133 -2.23 9.51 -18.69
CA ARG A 133 -1.79 8.32 -19.41
C ARG A 133 -0.83 7.47 -18.57
N GLY A 134 0.08 8.10 -17.85
CA GLY A 134 0.96 7.44 -16.89
C GLY A 134 0.17 6.74 -15.79
N PHE A 135 -0.79 7.44 -15.21
CA PHE A 135 -1.72 6.88 -14.22
C PHE A 135 -2.47 5.66 -14.77
N LEU A 136 -3.08 5.77 -15.96
CA LEU A 136 -3.78 4.63 -16.57
C LEU A 136 -2.85 3.43 -16.84
N LYS A 137 -1.57 3.66 -17.14
CA LYS A 137 -0.58 2.57 -17.25
C LYS A 137 -0.28 1.94 -15.89
N SER A 138 -0.21 2.71 -14.81
CA SER A 138 0.11 2.19 -13.46
C SER A 138 -0.98 1.25 -12.92
N LEU A 139 -2.19 1.31 -13.48
CA LEU A 139 -3.26 0.33 -13.24
C LEU A 139 -2.87 -1.11 -13.54
N VAL A 140 -1.86 -1.34 -14.40
CA VAL A 140 -1.31 -2.69 -14.64
C VAL A 140 -0.67 -3.29 -13.39
N VAL A 141 -0.33 -2.46 -12.40
CA VAL A 141 0.15 -2.87 -11.08
C VAL A 141 -1.02 -2.93 -10.09
N PHE A 142 -1.88 -1.90 -10.09
CA PHE A 142 -3.02 -1.82 -9.15
C PHE A 142 -4.02 -2.96 -9.35
N LEU A 143 -4.53 -3.17 -10.56
CA LEU A 143 -5.62 -4.12 -10.81
C LEU A 143 -5.23 -5.58 -10.45
N PRO A 144 -4.06 -6.10 -10.86
CA PRO A 144 -3.65 -7.43 -10.40
C PRO A 144 -3.44 -7.51 -8.88
N SER A 145 -2.97 -6.43 -8.25
CA SER A 145 -2.83 -6.38 -6.79
C SER A 145 -4.19 -6.42 -6.11
N THR A 146 -5.19 -5.71 -6.63
CA THR A 146 -6.58 -5.73 -6.14
C THR A 146 -7.20 -7.12 -6.30
N VAL A 147 -7.00 -7.79 -7.44
CA VAL A 147 -7.45 -9.18 -7.64
C VAL A 147 -6.78 -10.12 -6.64
N LEU A 148 -5.48 -9.98 -6.42
CA LEU A 148 -4.75 -10.81 -5.47
C LEU A 148 -5.19 -10.53 -4.02
N ALA A 149 -5.46 -9.27 -3.67
CA ALA A 149 -6.01 -8.88 -2.37
C ALA A 149 -7.36 -9.56 -2.13
N GLU A 150 -8.24 -9.59 -3.13
CA GLU A 150 -9.52 -10.29 -3.03
C GLU A 150 -9.35 -11.81 -2.86
N VAL A 151 -8.44 -12.42 -3.64
CA VAL A 151 -8.11 -13.85 -3.47
C VAL A 151 -7.61 -14.12 -2.05
N ILE A 152 -6.74 -13.26 -1.50
CA ILE A 152 -6.25 -13.39 -0.13
C ILE A 152 -7.40 -13.27 0.88
N ASN A 153 -8.30 -12.29 0.72
CA ASN A 153 -9.45 -12.11 1.60
C ASN A 153 -10.33 -13.37 1.62
N VAL A 154 -10.63 -13.95 0.46
CA VAL A 154 -11.45 -15.17 0.33
C VAL A 154 -10.74 -16.40 0.89
N VAL A 155 -9.46 -16.60 0.55
CA VAL A 155 -8.70 -17.79 0.95
C VAL A 155 -8.38 -17.78 2.44
N LEU A 156 -8.11 -16.61 3.03
CA LEU A 156 -7.75 -16.48 4.43
C LEU A 156 -8.94 -16.32 5.38
N HIS A 157 -10.14 -16.03 4.87
CA HIS A 157 -11.34 -15.86 5.69
C HIS A 157 -11.63 -17.02 6.68
N PRO A 158 -11.43 -18.31 6.32
CA PRO A 158 -11.61 -19.41 7.27
C PRO A 158 -10.68 -19.35 8.50
N PHE A 159 -9.60 -18.56 8.43
CA PHE A 159 -8.62 -18.40 9.51
C PHE A 159 -8.82 -17.09 10.30
N GLY A 160 -9.80 -16.26 9.94
CA GLY A 160 -10.13 -15.00 10.60
C GLY A 160 -10.48 -13.89 9.62
N ASP A 161 -10.86 -12.72 10.15
CA ASP A 161 -11.17 -11.56 9.31
C ASP A 161 -9.91 -11.01 8.64
N CYS A 162 -10.02 -10.77 7.34
CA CYS A 162 -8.96 -10.25 6.49
C CYS A 162 -9.56 -9.14 5.62
N ASP A 163 -8.88 -8.00 5.56
CA ASP A 163 -9.35 -6.82 4.82
C ASP A 163 -8.23 -6.20 3.98
N MET A 164 -7.65 -7.03 3.11
CA MET A 164 -6.68 -6.55 2.13
C MET A 164 -7.37 -5.53 1.23
N PHE A 165 -6.75 -4.35 1.11
CA PHE A 165 -7.22 -3.25 0.27
C PHE A 165 -8.60 -2.69 0.65
N TYR A 166 -9.12 -2.95 1.86
CA TYR A 166 -10.46 -2.51 2.26
C TYR A 166 -11.59 -3.12 1.41
N ILE A 167 -11.33 -4.23 0.72
CA ILE A 167 -12.26 -4.88 -0.21
C ILE A 167 -12.77 -6.24 0.26
N SER A 168 -12.62 -6.62 1.53
CA SER A 168 -13.17 -7.89 2.03
C SER A 168 -14.67 -8.04 1.71
N PRO A 169 -15.13 -9.14 1.09
CA PRO A 169 -16.54 -9.32 0.77
C PRO A 169 -17.40 -9.69 2.00
N TYR A 170 -16.76 -9.96 3.14
CA TYR A 170 -17.42 -10.54 4.32
C TYR A 170 -17.88 -9.53 5.36
N HIS A 171 -17.39 -8.29 5.31
CA HIS A 171 -17.80 -7.21 6.21
C HIS A 171 -17.79 -5.86 5.50
N LEU A 172 -18.42 -4.86 6.11
CA LEU A 172 -18.39 -3.48 5.59
C LEU A 172 -16.97 -2.92 5.67
N SER A 173 -16.63 -2.01 4.76
CA SER A 173 -15.32 -1.35 4.71
C SER A 173 -14.95 -0.75 6.07
N THR A 174 -13.69 -0.85 6.46
CA THR A 174 -13.19 -0.17 7.66
C THR A 174 -12.91 1.32 7.46
N GLN A 175 -12.88 1.80 6.22
CA GLN A 175 -12.81 3.23 5.92
C GLN A 175 -14.18 3.89 6.19
N PRO A 176 -14.28 4.95 7.03
CA PRO A 176 -15.58 5.48 7.49
C PRO A 176 -16.54 5.90 6.37
N ILE A 177 -16.02 6.58 5.33
CA ILE A 177 -16.83 7.03 4.20
C ILE A 177 -17.35 5.83 3.40
N LEU A 178 -16.49 4.86 3.11
CA LEU A 178 -16.86 3.65 2.38
C LEU A 178 -17.79 2.76 3.20
N HIS A 179 -17.60 2.69 4.53
CA HIS A 179 -18.49 1.97 5.43
C HIS A 179 -19.93 2.49 5.31
N TRP A 180 -20.09 3.82 5.31
CA TRP A 180 -21.40 4.44 5.12
C TRP A 180 -21.99 4.10 3.76
N ILE A 181 -21.19 4.17 2.68
CA ILE A 181 -21.63 3.82 1.31
C ILE A 181 -22.06 2.34 1.23
N ASP A 182 -21.25 1.42 1.75
CA ASP A 182 -21.54 -0.02 1.79
C ASP A 182 -22.89 -0.28 2.49
N GLY A 183 -23.20 0.47 3.55
CA GLY A 183 -24.49 0.40 4.24
C GLY A 183 -25.69 0.88 3.41
N GLN A 184 -25.48 1.72 2.39
CA GLN A 184 -26.54 2.21 1.50
C GLN A 184 -26.75 1.34 0.26
N ILE A 185 -25.65 0.94 -0.39
CA ILE A 185 -25.70 0.24 -1.70
C ILE A 185 -25.34 -1.25 -1.61
N GLY A 186 -24.98 -1.74 -0.43
CA GLY A 186 -24.52 -3.10 -0.20
C GLY A 186 -23.03 -3.28 -0.53
N ARG A 187 -22.41 -4.27 0.11
CA ARG A 187 -20.95 -4.46 0.09
C ARG A 187 -20.37 -4.68 -1.31
N THR A 188 -21.01 -5.51 -2.14
CA THR A 188 -20.52 -5.78 -3.50
C THR A 188 -20.45 -4.52 -4.36
N LEU A 189 -21.50 -3.68 -4.32
CA LEU A 189 -21.51 -2.40 -5.05
C LEU A 189 -20.55 -1.40 -4.41
N GLY A 190 -20.40 -1.44 -3.09
CA GLY A 190 -19.42 -0.64 -2.35
C GLY A 190 -17.96 -0.91 -2.74
N ILE A 191 -17.58 -2.19 -2.90
CA ILE A 191 -16.26 -2.60 -3.40
C ILE A 191 -16.04 -2.08 -4.83
N LEU A 192 -17.03 -2.25 -5.71
CA LEU A 192 -16.96 -1.72 -7.07
C LEU A 192 -16.81 -0.19 -7.08
N PHE A 193 -17.56 0.50 -6.21
CA PHE A 193 -17.46 1.94 -6.04
C PHE A 193 -16.08 2.37 -5.55
N TYR A 194 -15.51 1.69 -4.55
CA TYR A 194 -14.15 1.94 -4.09
C TYR A 194 -13.14 1.79 -5.23
N VAL A 195 -13.20 0.66 -5.96
CA VAL A 195 -12.29 0.42 -7.08
C VAL A 195 -12.43 1.50 -8.15
N ILE A 196 -13.65 1.94 -8.47
CA ILE A 196 -13.92 3.07 -9.40
C ILE A 196 -13.36 4.39 -8.84
N LEU A 197 -13.54 4.67 -7.56
CA LEU A 197 -13.06 5.89 -6.90
C LEU A 197 -11.54 6.03 -7.04
N MET A 198 -10.81 4.92 -6.93
CA MET A 198 -9.37 4.89 -7.13
C MET A 198 -8.95 5.34 -8.54
N PHE A 199 -9.82 5.25 -9.56
CA PHE A 199 -9.53 5.80 -10.90
C PHE A 199 -9.75 7.30 -11.00
N LEU A 200 -10.56 7.88 -10.12
CA LEU A 200 -10.97 9.29 -10.18
C LEU A 200 -9.94 10.24 -9.53
N GLU A 201 -8.90 9.70 -8.88
CA GLU A 201 -7.88 10.48 -8.18
C GLU A 201 -7.05 11.43 -9.06
N HIS A 202 -7.06 11.21 -10.38
CA HIS A 202 -6.27 11.98 -11.35
C HIS A 202 -7.09 12.94 -12.24
N ILE A 203 -8.41 13.08 -12.00
CA ILE A 203 -9.30 14.02 -12.73
C ILE A 203 -9.37 15.36 -11.99
#